data_AF-A0AAW0YUE2-F1
#
_entry.id   AF-A0AAW0YUE2-F1
#
_cell.length_a   1.000
_cell.length_b   1.000
_cell.length_c   1.000
_cell.angle_alpha   90.00
_cell.angle_beta   90.00
_cell.angle_gamma   90.00
#
_symmetry.space_group_name_H-M   'P 1'
#
loop_
_entity.id
_entity.type
_entity.pdbx_description
1 polymer ?
#
loop_
_entity_poly.entity_id
_entity_poly.type
_entity_poly.pdbx_seq_one_letter_code
_entity_poly.pdbx_strand_id
1 'polypeptide(L)'
;MAPPAPVPGPSKGKAKAAAVVTHDESKTIRAQSKKDKTAPKQDVRDGAGLNKDVVKAVLASPLTTTWPNIPRHLQTAVLHALQEMVPGQVADYHVSRARCHTKERRIDKRTKRKAQKAGGIENTEGLAKVEEEDEDVNMVEDDTAVGYKRKSNPNSTAGPSTKKQRTEIAEEERPEKPEILSHLVLGINEVIKCLEAQIDELKLRLLIMADSLNPTPRTPRHSTTTKDLLPTAPVPALEADGKEEEPVSSTFGKPRTLSPLSFIVVPLLSINPQSLVYPIPSYCATYNALVYQHAQLAKTVKTRVKESEWEEVLGTEKREEVRVVPLGEVEKDMAQLVGLRRLACLGVKTSHPNLEVLEKLLPKSVLHPPRHSITLPFPTSSLKVHAGSKDKTKPTPDKNSKLQSNDTSTAFDSAQIPIPHVHYAPLHIKGIQTTVPVNNAARKAKRLEEVRKRRVEVKLLKKEQKGKGKPANASTVGMEFVCYCVKNAMKFFTE
;
A
#
# COMPACT_ATOMS: atom_id res chain seq x y z
N MET A 1 17.40 -42.77 13.83
CA MET A 1 16.10 -43.15 13.24
C MET A 1 16.06 -42.57 11.82
N ALA A 2 16.12 -43.42 10.81
CA ALA A 2 16.13 -43.01 9.40
C ALA A 2 14.70 -42.71 8.91
N PRO A 3 14.48 -41.76 7.99
CA PRO A 3 13.16 -41.47 7.45
C PRO A 3 12.70 -42.56 6.47
N PRO A 4 11.39 -42.88 6.42
CA PRO A 4 10.85 -43.90 5.52
C PRO A 4 10.81 -43.40 4.07
N ALA A 5 11.11 -44.32 3.15
CA ALA A 5 11.07 -44.11 1.71
C ALA A 5 9.63 -43.89 1.18
N PRO A 6 9.44 -43.06 0.15
CA PRO A 6 8.12 -42.80 -0.43
C PRO A 6 7.64 -43.96 -1.32
N VAL A 7 6.38 -44.36 -1.12
CA VAL A 7 5.69 -45.42 -1.87
C VAL A 7 5.13 -44.84 -3.18
N PRO A 8 5.36 -45.49 -4.35
CA PRO A 8 4.81 -45.03 -5.63
C PRO A 8 3.33 -45.42 -5.78
N GLY A 9 2.48 -44.42 -5.99
CA GLY A 9 1.05 -44.61 -6.27
C GLY A 9 0.78 -45.01 -7.74
N PRO A 10 -0.33 -45.71 -8.03
CA PRO A 10 -0.63 -46.25 -9.35
C PRO A 10 -1.21 -45.18 -10.30
N SER A 11 -0.51 -44.95 -11.41
CA SER A 11 -0.98 -44.15 -12.54
C SER A 11 -1.86 -44.98 -13.48
N LYS A 12 -3.13 -44.62 -13.60
CA LYS A 12 -4.03 -45.06 -14.68
C LYS A 12 -4.74 -43.85 -15.25
N GLY A 13 -4.57 -43.57 -16.55
CA GLY A 13 -5.50 -42.65 -17.22
C GLY A 13 -5.05 -42.00 -18.53
N LYS A 14 -5.10 -42.79 -19.62
CA LYS A 14 -5.41 -42.38 -21.01
C LYS A 14 -4.57 -41.25 -21.65
N ALA A 15 -3.55 -41.70 -22.38
CA ALA A 15 -2.98 -40.99 -23.51
C ALA A 15 -4.06 -40.76 -24.60
N LYS A 16 -4.26 -39.50 -25.02
CA LYS A 16 -4.81 -39.16 -26.32
C LYS A 16 -3.65 -38.78 -27.24
N ALA A 17 -3.45 -39.59 -28.27
CA ALA A 17 -2.44 -39.39 -29.29
C ALA A 17 -2.67 -38.08 -30.04
N ALA A 18 -1.58 -37.33 -30.23
CA ALA A 18 -1.50 -36.15 -31.07
C ALA A 18 -1.63 -36.56 -32.54
N ALA A 19 -2.60 -35.98 -33.25
CA ALA A 19 -2.63 -35.99 -34.71
C ALA A 19 -1.75 -34.84 -35.20
N VAL A 20 -0.59 -35.20 -35.74
CA VAL A 20 0.31 -34.32 -36.49
C VAL A 20 -0.39 -33.93 -37.79
N VAL A 21 -0.77 -32.66 -37.92
CA VAL A 21 -1.27 -32.08 -39.17
C VAL A 21 -0.06 -31.52 -39.91
N THR A 22 0.43 -32.26 -40.89
CA THR A 22 1.38 -31.80 -41.90
C THR A 22 0.65 -30.84 -42.85
N HIS A 23 1.10 -29.59 -42.89
CA HIS A 23 0.65 -28.59 -43.86
C HIS A 23 1.50 -28.76 -45.13
N ASP A 24 0.90 -29.28 -46.20
CA ASP A 24 1.51 -29.43 -47.51
C ASP A 24 1.17 -28.19 -48.35
N GLU A 25 2.17 -27.33 -48.57
CA GLU A 25 2.12 -26.18 -49.46
C GLU A 25 2.48 -26.63 -50.88
N SER A 26 1.51 -26.70 -51.79
CA SER A 26 1.66 -26.39 -53.23
C SER A 26 0.54 -26.99 -54.09
N LYS A 27 -0.63 -26.35 -54.18
CA LYS A 27 -1.56 -26.56 -55.33
C LYS A 27 -2.11 -25.25 -55.88
N THR A 28 -1.47 -24.88 -56.97
CA THR A 28 -1.87 -24.07 -58.12
C THR A 28 -3.36 -23.75 -58.27
N ILE A 29 -3.58 -22.45 -58.51
CA ILE A 29 -4.82 -21.82 -58.95
C ILE A 29 -5.08 -22.21 -60.41
N ARG A 30 -6.03 -23.13 -60.67
CA ARG A 30 -6.73 -23.15 -61.97
C ARG A 30 -8.09 -23.86 -61.90
N ALA A 31 -9.12 -23.03 -61.96
CA ALA A 31 -10.44 -23.23 -62.55
C ALA A 31 -11.00 -24.66 -62.64
N GLN A 32 -12.00 -24.98 -61.82
CA GLN A 32 -13.20 -25.80 -62.09
C GLN A 32 -14.12 -25.62 -60.87
N SER A 33 -15.44 -25.61 -60.89
CA SER A 33 -16.54 -25.57 -61.85
C SER A 33 -17.78 -25.55 -60.96
N LYS A 34 -18.87 -24.94 -61.43
CA LYS A 34 -20.15 -24.89 -60.74
C LYS A 34 -20.65 -26.31 -60.50
N LYS A 35 -20.79 -26.73 -59.24
CA LYS A 35 -21.61 -27.90 -58.92
C LYS A 35 -22.38 -27.64 -57.63
N ASP A 36 -23.66 -27.40 -57.84
CA ASP A 36 -24.71 -27.34 -56.85
C ASP A 36 -24.59 -28.53 -55.87
N LYS A 37 -24.41 -28.18 -54.60
CA LYS A 37 -24.54 -29.12 -53.49
C LYS A 37 -25.41 -28.44 -52.44
N THR A 38 -26.72 -28.67 -52.57
CA THR A 38 -27.75 -28.38 -51.58
C THR A 38 -27.47 -29.17 -50.31
N ALA A 39 -26.54 -28.68 -49.49
CA ALA A 39 -26.39 -29.12 -48.11
C ALA A 39 -27.59 -28.63 -47.30
N PRO A 40 -28.12 -29.43 -46.36
CA PRO A 40 -29.21 -29.01 -45.51
C PRO A 40 -28.80 -27.74 -44.76
N LYS A 41 -29.71 -26.75 -44.72
CA LYS A 41 -29.60 -25.53 -43.92
C LYS A 41 -29.45 -25.93 -42.46
N GLN A 42 -28.21 -26.18 -42.05
CA GLN A 42 -27.84 -26.30 -40.66
C GLN A 42 -28.14 -24.94 -40.06
N ASP A 43 -29.11 -24.87 -39.14
CA ASP A 43 -29.48 -23.65 -38.44
C ASP A 43 -28.20 -22.91 -38.07
N VAL A 44 -27.99 -21.77 -38.73
CA VAL A 44 -26.82 -20.91 -38.53
C VAL A 44 -26.98 -20.35 -37.13
N ARG A 45 -26.57 -21.15 -36.13
CA ARG A 45 -26.58 -20.77 -34.73
C ARG A 45 -25.81 -19.46 -34.64
N ASP A 46 -26.46 -18.43 -34.13
CA ASP A 46 -25.95 -17.07 -33.99
C ASP A 46 -24.54 -17.04 -33.39
N GLY A 47 -23.51 -17.10 -34.25
CA GLY A 47 -22.11 -17.08 -33.83
C GLY A 47 -21.70 -15.78 -33.14
N ALA A 48 -22.58 -14.77 -33.14
CA ALA A 48 -22.43 -13.51 -32.43
C ALA A 48 -22.40 -13.68 -30.90
N GLY A 49 -22.93 -14.79 -30.36
CA GLY A 49 -22.94 -15.09 -28.92
C GLY A 49 -21.77 -15.95 -28.43
N LEU A 50 -20.96 -16.51 -29.33
CA LEU A 50 -19.89 -17.42 -28.95
C LEU A 50 -18.63 -16.64 -28.58
N ASN A 51 -18.13 -16.85 -27.36
CA ASN A 51 -16.84 -16.36 -26.89
C ASN A 51 -15.84 -17.53 -26.88
N LYS A 52 -14.59 -17.28 -27.29
CA LYS A 52 -13.47 -18.20 -27.10
C LYS A 52 -12.71 -17.78 -25.86
N ASP A 53 -12.35 -18.73 -25.01
CA ASP A 53 -11.42 -18.49 -23.92
C ASP A 53 -10.00 -18.44 -24.48
N VAL A 54 -9.29 -17.36 -24.18
CA VAL A 54 -7.90 -17.11 -24.60
C VAL A 54 -7.08 -16.84 -23.35
N VAL A 55 -6.05 -17.64 -23.13
CA VAL A 55 -5.09 -17.42 -22.03
C VAL A 55 -4.02 -16.44 -22.50
N LYS A 56 -3.93 -15.29 -21.83
CA LYS A 56 -2.87 -14.30 -22.05
C LYS A 56 -1.78 -14.47 -21.01
N ALA A 57 -0.52 -14.56 -21.46
CA ALA A 57 0.63 -14.56 -20.57
C ALA A 57 0.81 -13.16 -19.96
N VAL A 58 0.88 -13.08 -18.64
CA VAL A 58 1.12 -11.86 -17.87
C VAL A 58 2.30 -12.11 -16.94
N LEU A 59 3.28 -11.22 -16.98
CA LEU A 59 4.43 -11.29 -16.09
C LEU A 59 3.97 -10.93 -14.67
N ALA A 60 4.09 -11.88 -13.74
CA ALA A 60 3.88 -11.60 -12.33
C ALA A 60 5.16 -11.03 -11.75
N SER A 61 5.04 -9.93 -10.99
CA SER A 61 6.20 -9.34 -10.32
C SER A 61 6.78 -10.34 -9.31
N PRO A 62 8.03 -10.80 -9.49
CA PRO A 62 8.67 -11.75 -8.58
C PRO A 62 9.06 -11.10 -7.24
N LEU A 63 8.90 -9.79 -7.12
CA LEU A 63 9.17 -8.98 -5.93
C LEU A 63 7.94 -8.81 -5.04
N THR A 64 6.83 -9.46 -5.37
CA THR A 64 5.65 -9.45 -4.51
C THR A 64 5.93 -10.24 -3.24
N THR A 65 5.90 -9.55 -2.10
CA THR A 65 6.05 -10.19 -0.80
C THR A 65 4.73 -10.88 -0.45
N THR A 66 4.79 -12.17 -0.16
CA THR A 66 3.61 -12.95 0.25
C THR A 66 3.32 -12.72 1.73
N TRP A 67 2.04 -12.81 2.10
CA TRP A 67 1.66 -12.81 3.51
C TRP A 67 2.12 -14.10 4.18
N PRO A 68 2.66 -14.05 5.41
CA PRO A 68 3.00 -15.26 6.14
C PRO A 68 1.73 -16.06 6.47
N ASN A 69 1.81 -17.39 6.42
CA ASN A 69 0.68 -18.25 6.75
C ASN A 69 0.76 -18.66 8.22
N ILE A 70 -0.13 -18.12 9.06
CA ILE A 70 -0.18 -18.43 10.49
C ILE A 70 -1.35 -19.38 10.76
N PRO A 71 -1.11 -20.56 11.39
CA PRO A 71 -2.17 -21.46 11.84
C PRO A 71 -3.22 -20.77 12.72
N ARG A 72 -4.49 -21.17 12.56
CA ARG A 72 -5.64 -20.54 13.25
C ARG A 72 -5.50 -20.51 14.78
N HIS A 73 -4.96 -21.57 15.39
CA HIS A 73 -4.78 -21.62 16.85
C HIS A 73 -3.78 -20.56 17.35
N LEU A 74 -2.74 -20.25 16.57
CA LEU A 74 -1.81 -19.16 16.90
C LEU A 74 -2.47 -17.80 16.71
N GLN A 75 -3.32 -17.62 15.69
CA GLN A 75 -4.09 -16.38 15.53
C GLN A 75 -4.97 -16.11 16.76
N THR A 76 -5.65 -17.13 17.28
CA THR A 76 -6.45 -17.02 18.52
C THR A 76 -5.58 -16.74 19.75
N ALA A 77 -4.43 -17.42 19.88
CA ALA A 77 -3.50 -17.16 20.99
C ALA A 77 -2.94 -15.74 20.96
N VAL A 78 -2.59 -15.22 19.77
CA VAL A 78 -2.15 -13.83 19.59
C VAL A 78 -3.27 -12.86 19.96
N LEU A 79 -4.52 -13.14 19.57
CA LEU A 79 -5.65 -12.29 19.94
C LEU A 79 -5.82 -12.19 21.46
N HIS A 80 -5.66 -13.30 22.19
CA HIS A 80 -5.67 -13.29 23.67
C HIS A 80 -4.48 -12.52 24.25
N ALA A 81 -3.28 -12.70 23.71
CA ALA A 81 -2.11 -11.94 24.13
C ALA A 81 -2.28 -10.43 23.90
N LEU A 82 -2.96 -10.03 22.83
CA LEU A 82 -3.27 -8.62 22.58
C LEU A 82 -4.19 -8.00 23.64
N GLN A 83 -5.06 -8.78 24.28
CA GLN A 83 -5.89 -8.30 25.39
C GLN A 83 -5.05 -7.98 26.63
N GLU A 84 -3.96 -8.73 26.84
CA GLU A 84 -3.00 -8.49 27.93
C GLU A 84 -2.08 -7.29 27.62
N MET A 85 -1.74 -7.08 26.33
CA MET A 85 -0.90 -5.97 25.90
C MET A 85 -1.63 -4.63 25.81
N VAL A 86 -2.94 -4.65 25.55
CA VAL A 86 -3.76 -3.44 25.42
C VAL A 86 -4.74 -3.40 26.59
N PRO A 87 -4.39 -2.75 27.72
CA PRO A 87 -5.31 -2.64 28.84
C PRO A 87 -6.58 -1.89 28.46
N GLY A 88 -7.70 -2.22 29.11
CA GLY A 88 -9.00 -1.60 28.86
C GLY A 88 -9.01 -0.07 29.02
N GLN A 89 -8.06 0.49 29.78
CA GLN A 89 -7.86 1.94 29.93
C GLN A 89 -7.63 2.66 28.59
N VAL A 90 -7.04 1.98 27.59
CA VAL A 90 -6.83 2.54 26.26
C VAL A 90 -8.17 2.75 25.55
N ALA A 91 -9.09 1.80 25.67
CA ALA A 91 -10.43 1.92 25.11
C ALA A 91 -11.20 3.07 25.76
N ASP A 92 -11.15 3.16 27.10
CA ASP A 92 -11.80 4.22 27.86
C ASP A 92 -11.26 5.60 27.48
N TYR A 93 -9.94 5.71 27.27
CA TYR A 93 -9.30 6.94 26.79
C TYR A 93 -9.81 7.35 25.40
N HIS A 94 -9.88 6.42 24.44
CA HIS A 94 -10.36 6.73 23.10
C HIS A 94 -11.84 7.13 23.06
N VAL A 95 -12.69 6.44 23.85
CA VAL A 95 -14.11 6.79 24.00
C VAL A 95 -14.27 8.15 24.66
N SER A 96 -13.54 8.42 25.75
CA SER A 96 -13.60 9.69 26.47
C SER A 96 -13.09 10.84 25.60
N ARG A 97 -11.96 10.65 24.90
CA ARG A 97 -11.43 11.62 23.93
C ARG A 97 -12.42 11.93 22.81
N ALA A 98 -13.10 10.92 22.27
CA ALA A 98 -14.13 11.11 21.24
C ALA A 98 -15.34 11.90 21.78
N ARG A 99 -15.77 11.61 23.02
CA ARG A 99 -16.83 12.38 23.69
C ARG A 99 -16.44 13.83 23.91
N CYS A 100 -15.23 14.10 24.41
CA CYS A 100 -14.71 15.46 24.58
C CYS A 100 -14.67 16.21 23.24
N HIS A 101 -14.15 15.59 22.17
CA HIS A 101 -14.07 16.21 20.84
C HIS A 101 -15.45 16.53 20.24
N THR A 102 -16.43 15.63 20.40
CA THR A 102 -17.80 15.91 19.92
C THR A 102 -18.48 17.01 20.73
N LYS A 103 -18.22 17.10 22.04
CA LYS A 103 -18.68 18.19 22.91
C LYS A 103 -18.06 19.52 22.50
N GLU A 104 -16.75 19.56 22.30
CA GLU A 104 -15.99 20.74 21.85
C GLU A 104 -16.51 21.25 20.50
N ARG A 105 -16.64 20.37 19.50
CA ARG A 105 -17.21 20.73 18.18
C ARG A 105 -18.65 21.28 18.27
N ARG A 106 -19.46 20.80 19.24
CA ARG A 106 -20.82 21.32 19.48
C ARG A 106 -20.79 22.69 20.14
N ILE A 107 -19.86 22.93 21.06
CA ILE A 107 -19.68 24.24 21.70
C ILE A 107 -19.21 25.24 20.66
N ASP A 108 -18.22 24.91 19.83
CA ASP A 108 -17.72 25.76 18.76
C ASP A 108 -18.79 26.14 17.74
N LYS A 109 -19.65 25.18 17.35
CA LYS A 109 -20.79 25.47 16.48
C LYS A 109 -21.79 26.44 17.14
N ARG A 110 -21.99 26.34 18.46
CA ARG A 110 -22.89 27.24 19.20
C ARG A 110 -22.28 28.63 19.38
N THR A 111 -20.98 28.74 19.66
CA THR A 111 -20.29 30.03 19.79
C THR A 111 -20.25 30.76 18.45
N LYS A 112 -19.94 30.07 17.35
CA LYS A 112 -20.01 30.63 15.98
C LYS A 112 -21.41 31.14 15.62
N ARG A 113 -22.46 30.36 15.89
CA ARG A 113 -23.85 30.80 15.67
C ARG A 113 -24.25 31.98 16.55
N LYS A 114 -23.76 32.03 17.79
CA LYS A 114 -24.04 33.15 18.71
C LYS A 114 -23.30 34.42 18.26
N ALA A 115 -22.06 34.31 17.79
CA ALA A 115 -21.31 35.43 17.24
C ALA A 115 -21.99 36.01 15.99
N GLN A 116 -22.45 35.15 15.07
CA GLN A 116 -23.22 35.57 13.89
C GLN A 116 -24.53 36.27 14.25
N LYS A 117 -25.24 35.83 15.30
CA LYS A 117 -26.48 36.48 15.75
C LYS A 117 -26.23 37.78 16.52
N ALA A 118 -25.12 37.85 17.27
CA ALA A 118 -24.75 39.04 18.05
C ALA A 118 -24.16 40.15 17.17
N GLY A 119 -23.54 39.79 16.03
CA GLY A 119 -23.12 40.74 14.99
C GLY A 119 -24.26 41.22 14.07
N GLY A 120 -25.53 40.97 14.42
CA GLY A 120 -26.67 41.54 13.71
C GLY A 120 -26.94 42.95 14.22
N ILE A 121 -27.02 43.92 13.29
CA ILE A 121 -26.98 45.40 13.43
C ILE A 121 -25.52 45.84 13.21
N GLU A 122 -25.04 46.25 12.04
CA GLU A 122 -25.59 46.97 10.89
C GLU A 122 -24.79 46.60 9.63
N ASN A 123 -25.47 46.25 8.54
CA ASN A 123 -25.13 46.63 7.15
C ASN A 123 -26.03 45.84 6.19
N THR A 124 -27.20 46.43 5.99
CA THR A 124 -27.77 46.78 4.69
C THR A 124 -26.95 46.34 3.46
N GLU A 125 -27.62 45.53 2.65
CA GLU A 125 -27.60 45.54 1.19
C GLU A 125 -26.28 45.22 0.46
N GLY A 126 -26.18 43.93 0.11
CA GLY A 126 -25.69 43.51 -1.20
C GLY A 126 -24.20 43.25 -1.28
N LEU A 127 -23.80 41.98 -1.17
CA LEU A 127 -22.94 41.35 -2.17
C LEU A 127 -22.78 39.84 -1.90
N ALA A 128 -23.03 39.06 -2.96
CA ALA A 128 -22.51 37.72 -3.28
C ALA A 128 -22.22 36.76 -2.11
N LYS A 129 -23.23 35.92 -1.82
CA LYS A 129 -23.11 34.62 -1.17
C LYS A 129 -22.18 33.72 -2.02
N VAL A 130 -20.90 33.68 -1.70
CA VAL A 130 -19.98 32.64 -2.18
C VAL A 130 -20.33 31.37 -1.42
N GLU A 131 -20.94 30.43 -2.13
CA GLU A 131 -21.21 29.09 -1.63
C GLU A 131 -19.88 28.34 -1.53
N GLU A 132 -19.30 28.36 -0.33
CA GLU A 132 -18.21 27.45 0.03
C GLU A 132 -18.87 26.09 0.31
N GLU A 133 -18.88 25.25 -0.72
CA GLU A 133 -19.28 23.84 -0.66
C GLU A 133 -18.27 23.05 0.18
N ASP A 134 -18.37 23.14 1.50
CA ASP A 134 -17.79 22.13 2.39
C ASP A 134 -18.68 20.89 2.37
N GLU A 135 -18.43 20.01 1.39
CA GLU A 135 -18.90 18.63 1.35
C GLU A 135 -18.31 17.84 2.54
N ASP A 136 -18.94 17.98 3.70
CA ASP A 136 -18.71 17.09 4.84
C ASP A 136 -20.05 16.43 5.21
N VAL A 137 -20.56 15.65 4.24
CA VAL A 137 -21.74 14.77 4.36
C VAL A 137 -21.39 13.62 5.31
N ASN A 138 -21.37 13.93 6.61
CA ASN A 138 -21.41 12.90 7.64
C ASN A 138 -22.88 12.57 7.88
N MET A 139 -23.42 11.66 7.04
CA MET A 139 -24.69 11.00 7.30
C MET A 139 -24.58 10.26 8.63
N VAL A 140 -25.14 10.86 9.67
CA VAL A 140 -25.59 10.10 10.84
C VAL A 140 -26.82 9.34 10.36
N GLU A 141 -26.63 8.09 9.97
CA GLU A 141 -27.70 7.10 9.95
C GLU A 141 -28.18 6.94 11.40
N ASP A 142 -29.22 7.70 11.75
CA ASP A 142 -30.00 7.51 12.97
C ASP A 142 -31.25 6.71 12.60
N ASP A 143 -31.49 5.68 13.40
CA ASP A 143 -32.61 4.76 13.32
C ASP A 143 -33.93 5.51 13.16
N THR A 144 -34.63 5.26 12.06
CA THR A 144 -36.02 5.70 11.86
C THR A 144 -36.95 4.80 12.68
N ALA A 145 -36.92 4.98 14.00
CA ALA A 145 -38.02 4.60 14.85
C ALA A 145 -39.22 5.51 14.54
N VAL A 146 -40.24 4.90 13.95
CA VAL A 146 -41.52 5.50 13.59
C VAL A 146 -42.22 6.04 14.85
N GLY A 147 -41.98 7.30 15.18
CA GLY A 147 -42.63 8.04 16.25
C GLY A 147 -43.96 8.64 15.79
N TYR A 148 -45.07 8.02 16.21
CA TYR A 148 -46.41 8.59 16.10
C TYR A 148 -46.46 10.01 16.69
N LYS A 149 -46.93 10.98 15.90
CA LYS A 149 -47.31 12.33 16.35
C LYS A 149 -48.42 12.23 17.40
N ARG A 150 -48.07 12.20 18.69
CA ARG A 150 -48.99 12.56 19.78
C ARG A 150 -49.19 14.07 19.78
N LYS A 151 -50.36 14.51 19.30
CA LYS A 151 -50.90 15.85 19.57
C LYS A 151 -51.12 15.95 21.08
N SER A 152 -50.29 16.73 21.78
CA SER A 152 -50.54 17.08 23.17
C SER A 152 -51.43 18.31 23.28
N ASN A 153 -52.36 18.19 24.22
CA ASN A 153 -53.40 19.09 24.69
C ASN A 153 -52.84 20.44 25.22
N PRO A 154 -53.48 21.60 24.99
CA PRO A 154 -53.08 22.86 25.59
C PRO A 154 -53.92 23.12 26.84
N ASN A 155 -53.48 22.66 28.01
CA ASN A 155 -53.93 23.23 29.27
C ASN A 155 -53.00 22.87 30.43
N SER A 156 -52.02 23.74 30.68
CA SER A 156 -51.35 23.77 31.99
C SER A 156 -50.91 25.21 32.28
N THR A 157 -51.67 25.75 33.21
CA THR A 157 -51.59 27.00 33.96
C THR A 157 -50.19 27.49 34.27
N ALA A 158 -50.01 28.81 34.15
CA ALA A 158 -48.81 29.57 34.41
C ALA A 158 -48.20 29.30 35.80
N GLY A 159 -46.95 28.85 35.81
CA GLY A 159 -46.04 28.94 36.96
C GLY A 159 -44.83 29.77 36.57
N PRO A 160 -44.35 30.70 37.42
CA PRO A 160 -43.24 31.58 37.10
C PRO A 160 -41.95 30.78 36.94
N SER A 161 -41.41 30.79 35.72
CA SER A 161 -40.13 30.14 35.40
C SER A 161 -38.98 30.95 36.00
N THR A 162 -38.51 30.54 37.17
CA THR A 162 -37.23 30.98 37.73
C THR A 162 -36.14 30.63 36.72
N LYS A 163 -35.50 31.66 36.15
CA LYS A 163 -34.28 31.57 35.34
C LYS A 163 -33.23 30.78 36.11
N LYS A 164 -33.14 29.47 35.87
CA LYS A 164 -32.09 28.60 36.39
C LYS A 164 -30.77 29.17 35.87
N GLN A 165 -30.02 29.83 36.74
CA GLN A 165 -28.69 30.36 36.45
C GLN A 165 -27.89 29.25 35.77
N ARG A 166 -27.40 29.57 34.58
CA ARG A 166 -26.55 28.72 33.74
C ARG A 166 -25.27 28.46 34.53
N THR A 167 -25.27 27.33 35.23
CA THR A 167 -24.17 26.84 36.03
C THR A 167 -22.91 26.82 35.17
N GLU A 168 -21.85 27.44 35.69
CA GLU A 168 -20.52 27.47 35.10
C GLU A 168 -20.14 26.05 34.69
N ILE A 169 -19.86 25.89 33.40
CA ILE A 169 -19.49 24.61 32.81
C ILE A 169 -18.13 24.28 33.40
N ALA A 170 -18.10 23.41 34.41
CA ALA A 170 -16.85 22.84 34.93
C ALA A 170 -16.02 22.40 33.73
N GLU A 171 -14.81 22.93 33.62
CA GLU A 171 -13.83 22.52 32.61
C GLU A 171 -13.56 21.04 32.83
N GLU A 172 -14.25 20.21 32.06
CA GLU A 172 -14.10 18.77 32.08
C GLU A 172 -12.69 18.48 31.57
N GLU A 173 -11.81 18.14 32.51
CA GLU A 173 -10.38 17.92 32.28
C GLU A 173 -10.19 16.92 31.14
N ARG A 174 -9.34 17.28 30.16
CA ARG A 174 -9.07 16.39 29.03
C ARG A 174 -8.41 15.14 29.60
N PRO A 175 -8.89 13.93 29.25
CA PRO A 175 -8.32 12.71 29.80
C PRO A 175 -6.84 12.63 29.47
N GLU A 176 -6.01 12.31 30.46
CA GLU A 176 -4.57 12.15 30.27
C GLU A 176 -4.29 10.96 29.36
N LYS A 177 -3.29 11.08 28.50
CA LYS A 177 -2.93 10.04 27.55
C LYS A 177 -2.21 8.90 28.28
N PRO A 178 -2.71 7.65 28.26
CA PRO A 178 -2.00 6.51 28.83
C PRO A 178 -0.61 6.33 28.22
N GLU A 179 0.39 6.04 29.04
CA GLU A 179 1.79 5.83 28.60
C GLU A 179 1.91 4.71 27.57
N ILE A 180 1.07 3.68 27.67
CA ILE A 180 1.02 2.52 26.75
C ILE A 180 0.76 2.96 25.30
N LEU A 181 0.03 4.05 25.08
CA LEU A 181 -0.20 4.60 23.74
C LEU A 181 1.05 5.22 23.10
N SER A 182 2.16 5.36 23.83
CA SER A 182 3.46 5.74 23.25
C SER A 182 4.17 4.56 22.59
N HIS A 183 3.86 3.34 23.04
CA HIS A 183 4.44 2.06 22.58
C HIS A 183 3.59 1.38 21.49
N LEU A 184 2.39 1.89 21.22
CA LEU A 184 1.47 1.37 20.20
C LEU A 184 1.29 2.38 19.05
N VAL A 185 1.14 1.86 17.84
CA VAL A 185 0.85 2.64 16.63
C VAL A 185 -0.45 2.13 16.03
N LEU A 186 -1.47 2.99 15.97
CA LEU A 186 -2.83 2.61 15.57
C LEU A 186 -3.15 3.16 14.18
N GLY A 187 -3.52 2.27 13.26
CA GLY A 187 -3.95 2.62 11.90
C GLY A 187 -2.89 2.44 10.82
N ILE A 188 -3.35 2.23 9.59
CA ILE A 188 -2.48 1.90 8.43
C ILE A 188 -1.47 3.02 8.16
N ASN A 189 -1.94 4.27 8.06
CA ASN A 189 -1.09 5.40 7.68
C ASN A 189 -0.01 5.68 8.73
N GLU A 190 -0.34 5.56 10.02
CA GLU A 190 0.63 5.79 11.09
C GLU A 190 1.67 4.67 11.16
N VAL A 191 1.27 3.41 10.92
CA VAL A 191 2.21 2.29 10.81
C VAL A 191 3.13 2.47 9.61
N ILE A 192 2.61 2.86 8.44
CA ILE A 192 3.42 3.11 7.24
C ILE A 192 4.39 4.26 7.46
N LYS A 193 3.94 5.41 7.97
CA LYS A 193 4.82 6.55 8.31
C LYS A 193 5.93 6.14 9.27
N CYS A 194 5.60 5.32 10.27
CA CYS A 194 6.59 4.84 11.24
C CYS A 194 7.61 3.89 10.59
N LEU A 195 7.18 3.00 9.68
CA LEU A 195 8.08 2.17 8.88
C LEU A 195 8.94 2.99 7.93
N GLU A 196 8.38 4.00 7.24
CA GLU A 196 9.10 4.88 6.33
C GLU A 196 10.20 5.66 7.07
N ALA A 197 9.87 6.23 8.23
CA ALA A 197 10.85 6.89 9.09
C ALA A 197 12.00 5.94 9.50
N GLN A 198 11.68 4.70 9.89
CA GLN A 198 12.69 3.69 10.25
C GLN A 198 13.54 3.26 9.05
N ILE A 199 12.94 3.15 7.87
CA ILE A 199 13.64 2.84 6.62
C ILE A 199 14.60 3.96 6.26
N ASP A 200 14.17 5.21 6.34
CA ASP A 200 15.01 6.36 5.96
C ASP A 200 16.14 6.59 6.95
N GLU A 201 15.89 6.41 8.25
CA GLU A 201 16.94 6.41 9.27
C GLU A 201 17.98 5.31 8.99
N LEU A 202 17.54 4.12 8.60
CA LEU A 202 18.42 3.01 8.30
C LEU A 202 19.22 3.22 7.01
N LYS A 203 18.62 3.82 5.98
CA LYS A 203 19.33 4.23 4.75
C LYS A 203 20.41 5.26 5.07
N LEU A 204 20.08 6.28 5.86
CA LEU A 204 21.04 7.29 6.30
C LEU A 204 22.19 6.62 7.06
N ARG A 205 21.87 5.65 7.94
CA ARG A 205 22.88 4.93 8.70
C ARG A 205 23.81 4.10 7.81
N LEU A 206 23.24 3.39 6.85
CA LEU A 206 24.01 2.62 5.85
C LEU A 206 24.93 3.52 5.03
N LEU A 207 24.49 4.72 4.68
CA LEU A 207 25.31 5.71 3.97
C LEU A 207 26.51 6.14 4.83
N ILE A 208 26.28 6.53 6.10
CA ILE A 208 27.35 6.90 7.04
C ILE A 208 28.36 5.76 7.20
N MET A 209 27.88 4.52 7.33
CA MET A 209 28.74 3.34 7.40
C MET A 209 29.57 3.15 6.13
N ALA A 210 28.98 3.32 4.95
CA ALA A 210 29.69 3.22 3.68
C ALA A 210 30.78 4.29 3.54
N ASP A 211 30.50 5.53 3.98
CA ASP A 211 31.47 6.62 3.99
C ASP A 211 32.63 6.37 4.95
N SER A 212 32.35 5.83 6.14
CA SER A 212 33.40 5.44 7.10
C SER A 212 34.33 4.34 6.58
N LEU A 213 33.83 3.49 5.68
CA LEU A 213 34.58 2.40 5.07
C LEU A 213 35.42 2.83 3.86
N ASN A 214 35.12 3.99 3.29
CA ASN A 214 35.88 4.54 2.19
C ASN A 214 37.14 5.20 2.74
N PRO A 215 38.34 4.65 2.49
CA PRO A 215 39.58 5.32 2.82
C PRO A 215 39.84 6.40 1.78
N THR A 216 38.92 7.37 1.63
CA THR A 216 39.33 8.62 1.01
C THR A 216 40.40 9.19 1.92
N PRO A 217 41.62 9.44 1.42
CA PRO A 217 42.68 10.01 2.24
C PRO A 217 42.12 11.30 2.81
N ARG A 218 41.97 11.33 4.14
CA ARG A 218 41.57 12.50 4.91
C ARG A 218 42.62 13.57 4.61
N THR A 219 42.45 14.29 3.50
CA THR A 219 43.00 15.63 3.38
C THR A 219 42.41 16.37 4.58
N PRO A 220 43.23 16.99 5.43
CA PRO A 220 42.78 17.60 6.67
C PRO A 220 41.81 18.73 6.32
N ARG A 221 40.51 18.41 6.28
CA ARG A 221 39.43 19.36 6.04
C ARG A 221 38.96 19.90 7.37
N HIS A 222 39.18 21.20 7.51
CA HIS A 222 38.55 22.08 8.47
C HIS A 222 37.01 21.99 8.39
N SER A 223 36.38 22.02 9.57
CA SER A 223 35.02 22.50 9.89
C SER A 223 33.80 21.97 9.09
N THR A 224 33.14 20.96 9.66
CA THR A 224 31.72 20.90 10.11
C THR A 224 30.56 21.61 9.38
N THR A 225 30.70 22.25 8.21
CA THR A 225 29.53 22.79 7.51
C THR A 225 28.93 21.79 6.52
N THR A 226 27.72 21.31 6.83
CA THR A 226 26.88 20.32 6.14
C THR A 226 26.40 20.71 4.72
N LYS A 227 27.08 21.63 4.03
CA LYS A 227 26.61 22.21 2.75
C LYS A 227 27.09 21.52 1.48
N ASP A 228 27.96 20.50 1.57
CA ASP A 228 28.72 20.00 0.41
C ASP A 228 28.32 18.58 -0.07
N LEU A 229 27.09 18.15 0.18
CA LEU A 229 26.64 16.79 -0.19
C LEU A 229 26.17 16.63 -1.65
N LEU A 230 26.25 17.66 -2.49
CA LEU A 230 25.91 17.55 -3.92
C LEU A 230 26.91 18.34 -4.79
N PRO A 231 27.81 17.67 -5.55
CA PRO A 231 28.83 18.32 -6.38
C PRO A 231 28.29 19.03 -7.64
N THR A 232 26.97 19.23 -7.76
CA THR A 232 26.32 19.83 -8.93
C THR A 232 25.32 20.94 -8.62
N ALA A 233 25.13 21.33 -7.35
CA ALA A 233 24.30 22.48 -7.04
C ALA A 233 25.10 23.77 -7.30
N PRO A 234 24.65 24.67 -8.20
CA PRO A 234 25.29 25.97 -8.37
C PRO A 234 25.24 26.71 -7.03
N VAL A 235 26.41 27.07 -6.51
CA VAL A 235 26.56 27.87 -5.30
C VAL A 235 25.77 29.17 -5.51
N PRO A 236 24.70 29.43 -4.74
CA PRO A 236 24.04 30.72 -4.81
C PRO A 236 25.08 31.77 -4.38
N ALA A 237 25.32 32.75 -5.24
CA ALA A 237 26.20 33.87 -4.94
C ALA A 237 25.74 34.53 -3.64
N LEU A 238 26.53 34.35 -2.58
CA LEU A 238 26.32 35.02 -1.30
C LEU A 238 26.64 36.49 -1.51
N GLU A 239 25.61 37.32 -1.60
CA GLU A 239 25.74 38.76 -1.43
C GLU A 239 26.24 39.04 -0.01
N ALA A 240 27.36 39.75 0.06
CA ALA A 240 28.03 40.12 1.29
C ALA A 240 27.33 41.34 1.91
N ASP A 241 26.21 41.12 2.60
CA ASP A 241 25.62 42.15 3.46
C ASP A 241 25.73 41.74 4.93
N GLY A 242 26.63 42.45 5.62
CA GLY A 242 27.00 42.23 7.02
C GLY A 242 25.91 42.71 7.98
N LYS A 243 24.92 41.84 8.25
CA LYS A 243 24.12 41.92 9.47
C LYS A 243 24.50 40.77 10.39
N GLU A 244 25.15 41.12 11.48
CA GLU A 244 25.33 40.28 12.67
C GLU A 244 23.94 39.96 13.25
N GLU A 245 23.29 38.92 12.73
CA GLU A 245 22.13 38.32 13.38
C GLU A 245 22.64 37.37 14.47
N GLU A 246 22.39 37.78 15.71
CA GLU A 246 22.49 36.97 16.92
C GLU A 246 22.05 35.52 16.65
N PRO A 247 22.81 34.50 17.10
CA PRO A 247 22.49 33.10 16.88
C PRO A 247 21.21 32.76 17.65
N VAL A 248 20.06 32.92 17.00
CA VAL A 248 18.79 32.40 17.48
C VAL A 248 19.02 30.92 17.65
N SER A 249 19.13 30.48 18.91
CA SER A 249 19.30 29.10 19.27
C SER A 249 18.06 28.37 18.79
N SER A 250 18.10 27.93 17.54
CA SER A 250 17.13 27.02 16.98
C SER A 250 17.29 25.76 17.82
N THR A 251 16.42 25.65 18.82
CA THR A 251 16.13 24.41 19.52
C THR A 251 15.55 23.48 18.46
N PHE A 252 16.39 23.00 17.55
CA PHE A 252 16.17 21.81 16.75
C PHE A 252 16.02 20.72 17.79
N GLY A 253 14.75 20.52 18.18
CA GLY A 253 14.37 19.59 19.21
C GLY A 253 15.06 18.27 18.90
N LYS A 254 15.86 17.82 19.87
CA LYS A 254 16.56 16.54 19.85
C LYS A 254 15.65 15.53 19.13
N PRO A 255 16.06 14.97 17.98
CA PRO A 255 15.19 14.12 17.17
C PRO A 255 14.61 13.06 18.10
N ARG A 256 13.28 13.07 18.25
CA ARG A 256 12.60 12.13 19.15
C ARG A 256 13.02 10.74 18.70
N THR A 257 13.77 10.04 19.54
CA THR A 257 14.19 8.67 19.28
C THR A 257 12.92 7.82 19.29
N LEU A 258 12.40 7.53 18.09
CA LEU A 258 11.21 6.72 17.93
C LEU A 258 11.66 5.27 18.09
N SER A 259 11.25 4.62 19.18
CA SER A 259 11.50 3.19 19.34
C SER A 259 10.99 2.42 18.11
N PRO A 260 11.79 1.52 17.53
CA PRO A 260 11.45 0.84 16.29
C PRO A 260 10.23 -0.08 16.46
N LEU A 261 9.58 -0.41 15.34
CA LEU A 261 8.48 -1.35 15.32
C LEU A 261 9.05 -2.77 15.40
N SER A 262 8.43 -3.64 16.19
CA SER A 262 8.80 -5.06 16.29
C SER A 262 7.75 -5.95 15.64
N PHE A 263 6.47 -5.71 15.95
CA PHE A 263 5.35 -6.47 15.38
C PHE A 263 4.33 -5.55 14.72
N ILE A 264 3.74 -6.01 13.62
CA ILE A 264 2.62 -5.37 12.95
C ILE A 264 1.51 -6.40 12.80
N VAL A 265 0.39 -6.17 13.47
CA VAL A 265 -0.78 -7.04 13.47
C VAL A 265 -1.83 -6.49 12.51
N VAL A 266 -2.31 -7.33 11.59
CA VAL A 266 -3.27 -6.95 10.54
C VAL A 266 -4.44 -7.95 10.50
N PRO A 267 -5.69 -7.53 10.76
CA PRO A 267 -6.88 -8.37 10.56
C PRO A 267 -7.21 -8.49 9.08
N LEU A 268 -6.61 -9.47 8.40
CA LEU A 268 -6.91 -9.80 7.01
C LEU A 268 -8.38 -10.22 6.84
N LEU A 269 -8.90 -10.10 5.61
CA LEU A 269 -10.27 -10.43 5.22
C LEU A 269 -11.36 -9.48 5.76
N SER A 270 -11.17 -8.84 6.92
CA SER A 270 -12.13 -7.87 7.47
C SER A 270 -12.11 -6.52 6.75
N ILE A 271 -10.93 -6.14 6.24
CA ILE A 271 -10.69 -4.81 5.66
C ILE A 271 -11.15 -4.77 4.21
N ASN A 272 -12.12 -3.90 3.92
CA ASN A 272 -12.60 -3.61 2.58
C ASN A 272 -12.25 -2.15 2.19
N PRO A 273 -11.45 -1.91 1.13
CA PRO A 273 -10.80 -2.89 0.25
C PRO A 273 -9.45 -3.41 0.81
N GLN A 274 -9.12 -4.68 0.50
CA GLN A 274 -7.86 -5.32 0.92
C GLN A 274 -6.60 -4.68 0.29
N SER A 275 -6.76 -3.91 -0.79
CA SER A 275 -5.68 -3.19 -1.44
C SER A 275 -4.99 -2.18 -0.51
N LEU A 276 -5.66 -1.71 0.55
CA LEU A 276 -5.09 -0.76 1.52
C LEU A 276 -3.99 -1.39 2.38
N VAL A 277 -4.08 -2.69 2.69
CA VAL A 277 -3.11 -3.37 3.55
C VAL A 277 -2.06 -4.16 2.77
N TYR A 278 -2.30 -4.43 1.49
CA TYR A 278 -1.41 -5.21 0.63
C TYR A 278 0.05 -4.69 0.55
N PRO A 279 0.33 -3.37 0.65
CA PRO A 279 1.71 -2.88 0.66
C PRO A 279 2.50 -3.20 1.93
N ILE A 280 1.84 -3.47 3.07
CA ILE A 280 2.50 -3.58 4.38
C ILE A 280 3.62 -4.64 4.40
N PRO A 281 3.43 -5.88 3.90
CA PRO A 281 4.50 -6.87 3.84
C PRO A 281 5.70 -6.40 3.00
N SER A 282 5.47 -5.66 1.92
CA SER A 282 6.53 -5.14 1.05
C SER A 282 7.38 -4.06 1.74
N TYR A 283 6.76 -3.17 2.53
CA TYR A 283 7.50 -2.20 3.35
C TYR A 283 8.33 -2.91 4.43
N CYS A 284 7.74 -3.91 5.10
CA CYS A 284 8.45 -4.71 6.10
C CYS A 284 9.62 -5.49 5.48
N ALA A 285 9.43 -6.08 4.29
CA ALA A 285 10.49 -6.76 3.56
C ALA A 285 11.63 -5.81 3.18
N THR A 286 11.31 -4.56 2.82
CA THR A 286 12.30 -3.52 2.52
C THR A 286 13.11 -3.15 3.76
N TYR A 287 12.43 -2.91 4.89
CA TYR A 287 13.08 -2.64 6.16
C TYR A 287 13.98 -3.81 6.59
N ASN A 288 13.47 -5.04 6.57
CA ASN A 288 14.21 -6.23 6.97
C ASN A 288 15.44 -6.50 6.09
N ALA A 289 15.35 -6.21 4.78
CA ALA A 289 16.50 -6.29 3.88
C ALA A 289 17.59 -5.29 4.26
N LEU A 290 17.22 -4.06 4.61
CA LEU A 290 18.15 -3.03 5.08
C LEU A 290 18.75 -3.40 6.45
N VAL A 291 17.97 -4.00 7.36
CA VAL A 291 18.46 -4.47 8.67
C VAL A 291 19.53 -5.55 8.48
N TYR A 292 19.29 -6.49 7.56
CA TYR A 292 20.27 -7.51 7.21
C TYR A 292 21.55 -6.90 6.61
N GLN A 293 21.43 -5.96 5.68
CA GLN A 293 22.59 -5.26 5.11
C GLN A 293 23.37 -4.50 6.17
N HIS A 294 22.69 -3.81 7.06
CA HIS A 294 23.29 -3.10 8.18
C HIS A 294 24.08 -4.07 9.07
N ALA A 295 23.50 -5.23 9.40
CA ALA A 295 24.19 -6.25 10.20
C ALA A 295 25.46 -6.79 9.52
N GLN A 296 25.47 -6.93 8.18
CA GLN A 296 26.66 -7.37 7.45
C GLN A 296 27.73 -6.28 7.36
N LEU A 297 27.32 -5.04 7.02
CA LEU A 297 28.25 -3.91 6.99
C LEU A 297 28.82 -3.61 8.37
N ALA A 298 28.04 -3.81 9.43
CA ALA A 298 28.50 -3.59 10.81
C ALA A 298 29.67 -4.51 11.15
N LYS A 299 29.69 -5.75 10.64
CA LYS A 299 30.84 -6.66 10.81
C LYS A 299 32.09 -6.11 10.12
N THR A 300 31.95 -5.58 8.91
CA THR A 300 33.06 -4.98 8.14
C THR A 300 33.54 -3.67 8.76
N VAL A 301 32.64 -2.84 9.28
CA VAL A 301 32.98 -1.60 10.00
C VAL A 301 33.77 -1.94 11.26
N LYS A 302 33.33 -2.93 12.05
CA LYS A 302 34.03 -3.37 13.27
C LYS A 302 35.47 -3.85 13.01
N THR A 303 35.79 -4.36 11.82
CA THR A 303 37.15 -4.79 11.50
C THR A 303 38.04 -3.68 10.95
N ARG A 304 37.47 -2.55 10.52
CA ARG A 304 38.21 -1.46 9.85
C ARG A 304 38.22 -0.14 10.61
N VAL A 305 37.22 0.10 11.46
CA VAL A 305 37.02 1.35 12.20
C VAL A 305 37.34 1.12 13.68
N LYS A 306 37.91 2.15 14.34
CA LYS A 306 38.27 2.10 15.76
C LYS A 306 37.04 1.98 16.65
N GLU A 307 37.19 1.27 17.77
CA GLU A 307 36.09 1.01 18.73
C GLU A 307 35.43 2.30 19.27
N SER A 308 36.21 3.37 19.43
CA SER A 308 35.70 4.68 19.86
C SER A 308 34.69 5.31 18.90
N GLU A 309 34.75 4.96 17.61
CA GLU A 309 33.88 5.51 16.56
C GLU A 309 32.68 4.57 16.26
N TRP A 310 32.59 3.40 16.92
CA TRP A 310 31.54 2.42 16.64
C TRP A 310 30.14 2.92 17.01
N GLU A 311 29.99 3.62 18.13
CA GLU A 311 28.69 4.15 18.53
C GLU A 311 28.22 5.25 17.56
N GLU A 312 29.14 6.11 17.13
CA GLU A 312 28.87 7.18 16.16
C GLU A 312 28.55 6.64 14.77
N VAL A 313 29.10 5.49 14.35
CA VAL A 313 28.92 4.91 13.00
C VAL A 313 27.86 3.79 12.93
N LEU A 314 27.71 2.95 13.95
CA LEU A 314 26.72 1.85 14.01
C LEU A 314 25.42 2.27 14.67
N GLY A 315 25.53 3.02 15.78
CA GLY A 315 24.39 3.56 16.53
C GLY A 315 24.17 2.73 17.77
N THR A 316 23.57 3.35 18.78
CA THR A 316 23.39 2.73 20.10
C THR A 316 22.34 1.62 20.07
N GLU A 317 21.37 1.68 19.14
CA GLU A 317 20.23 0.77 19.14
C GLU A 317 20.44 -0.49 18.27
N LYS A 318 20.25 -1.65 18.90
CA LYS A 318 20.15 -2.93 18.19
C LYS A 318 18.84 -2.97 17.41
N ARG A 319 18.93 -2.89 16.09
CA ARG A 319 17.78 -2.96 15.19
C ARG A 319 17.32 -4.40 15.02
N GLU A 320 16.04 -4.65 15.27
CA GLU A 320 15.41 -5.96 15.10
C GLU A 320 14.55 -5.99 13.85
N GLU A 321 14.35 -7.18 13.29
CA GLU A 321 13.50 -7.37 12.10
C GLU A 321 12.01 -7.24 12.49
N VAL A 322 11.25 -6.51 11.68
CA VAL A 322 9.80 -6.33 11.84
C VAL A 322 9.07 -7.59 11.37
N ARG A 323 8.17 -8.10 12.21
CA ARG A 323 7.31 -9.27 11.92
C ARG A 323 5.89 -8.83 11.64
N VAL A 324 5.29 -9.39 10.58
CA VAL A 324 3.90 -9.12 10.21
C VAL A 324 3.04 -10.31 10.64
N VAL A 325 2.01 -10.05 11.43
CA VAL A 325 1.10 -11.05 11.97
C VAL A 325 -0.27 -10.88 11.32
N PRO A 326 -0.57 -11.65 10.26
CA PRO A 326 -1.91 -11.70 9.70
C PRO A 326 -2.84 -12.46 10.64
N LEU A 327 -3.89 -11.77 11.06
CA LEU A 327 -5.04 -12.37 11.73
C LEU A 327 -6.19 -12.52 10.73
N GLY A 328 -7.12 -13.43 10.97
CA GLY A 328 -8.33 -13.59 10.15
C GLY A 328 -9.37 -12.48 10.39
N GLU A 329 -10.64 -12.87 10.39
CA GLU A 329 -11.79 -11.98 10.55
C GLU A 329 -11.98 -11.45 11.99
N VAL A 330 -10.99 -10.71 12.51
CA VAL A 330 -10.95 -10.24 13.92
C VAL A 330 -10.88 -8.72 14.05
N GLU A 331 -11.19 -7.95 13.00
CA GLU A 331 -11.16 -6.47 13.05
C GLU A 331 -12.05 -5.93 14.16
N LYS A 332 -13.25 -6.49 14.33
CA LYS A 332 -14.21 -6.00 15.33
C LYS A 332 -13.69 -6.19 16.75
N ASP A 333 -13.11 -7.35 17.05
CA ASP A 333 -12.58 -7.66 18.36
C ASP A 333 -11.38 -6.76 18.67
N MET A 334 -10.45 -6.60 17.71
CA MET A 334 -9.32 -5.67 17.84
C MET A 334 -9.77 -4.21 18.01
N ALA A 335 -10.78 -3.77 17.26
CA ALA A 335 -11.32 -2.42 17.36
C ALA A 335 -11.98 -2.18 18.73
N GLN A 336 -12.71 -3.17 19.25
CA GLN A 336 -13.32 -3.13 20.57
C GLN A 336 -12.26 -3.06 21.69
N LEU A 337 -11.18 -3.82 21.60
CA LEU A 337 -10.08 -3.79 22.58
C LEU A 337 -9.43 -2.40 22.70
N VAL A 338 -9.32 -1.67 21.59
CA VAL A 338 -8.71 -0.33 21.56
C VAL A 338 -9.77 0.78 21.77
N GLY A 339 -11.07 0.46 21.80
CA GLY A 339 -12.14 1.44 21.88
C GLY A 339 -12.32 2.29 20.62
N LEU A 340 -11.95 1.74 19.46
CA LEU A 340 -12.14 2.36 18.15
C LEU A 340 -13.31 1.72 17.41
N ARG A 341 -13.91 2.46 16.46
CA ARG A 341 -14.98 1.90 15.62
C ARG A 341 -14.45 0.85 14.64
N ARG A 342 -13.23 1.06 14.13
CA ARG A 342 -12.53 0.20 13.18
C ARG A 342 -11.04 0.28 13.45
N LEU A 343 -10.34 -0.85 13.31
CA LEU A 343 -8.89 -0.92 13.46
C LEU A 343 -8.30 -1.84 12.39
N ALA A 344 -7.68 -1.23 11.39
CA ALA A 344 -7.16 -1.96 10.24
C ALA A 344 -5.70 -2.42 10.41
N CYS A 345 -4.93 -1.81 11.31
CA CYS A 345 -3.54 -2.16 11.55
C CYS A 345 -3.12 -1.72 12.96
N LEU A 346 -2.35 -2.56 13.65
CA LEU A 346 -1.78 -2.29 14.97
C LEU A 346 -0.27 -2.57 14.93
N GLY A 347 0.55 -1.54 15.11
CA GLY A 347 1.99 -1.66 15.29
C GLY A 347 2.36 -1.68 16.77
N VAL A 348 3.27 -2.58 17.15
CA VAL A 348 3.84 -2.69 18.50
C VAL A 348 5.32 -2.34 18.43
N LYS A 349 5.75 -1.37 19.23
CA LYS A 349 7.15 -0.95 19.32
C LYS A 349 7.98 -1.85 20.23
N THR A 350 9.29 -1.84 20.05
CA THR A 350 10.25 -2.56 20.91
C THR A 350 10.23 -2.12 22.37
N SER A 351 9.80 -0.89 22.65
CA SER A 351 9.73 -0.35 24.01
C SER A 351 8.50 -0.82 24.82
N HIS A 352 7.63 -1.65 24.25
CA HIS A 352 6.45 -2.14 24.94
C HIS A 352 6.82 -3.13 26.07
N PRO A 353 6.31 -2.98 27.30
CA PRO A 353 6.72 -3.81 28.45
C PRO A 353 6.39 -5.30 28.26
N ASN A 354 5.24 -5.62 27.67
CA ASN A 354 4.79 -6.99 27.46
C ASN A 354 5.16 -7.56 26.08
N LEU A 355 6.19 -7.02 25.41
CA LEU A 355 6.61 -7.50 24.08
C LEU A 355 7.04 -8.97 24.10
N GLU A 356 7.65 -9.43 25.19
CA GLU A 356 8.13 -10.80 25.35
C GLU A 356 7.04 -11.86 25.15
N VAL A 357 5.78 -11.53 25.47
CA VAL A 357 4.66 -12.46 25.31
C VAL A 357 4.46 -12.80 23.84
N LEU A 358 4.50 -11.80 22.95
CA LEU A 358 4.44 -12.01 21.50
C LEU A 358 5.69 -12.73 20.98
N GLU A 359 6.87 -12.43 21.51
CA GLU A 359 8.11 -13.09 21.08
C GLU A 359 8.14 -14.57 21.44
N LYS A 360 7.61 -14.94 22.61
CA LYS A 360 7.48 -16.34 23.06
C LYS A 360 6.43 -17.09 22.23
N LEU A 361 5.30 -16.44 21.91
CA LEU A 361 4.24 -17.04 21.09
C LEU A 361 4.60 -17.16 19.61
N LEU A 362 5.32 -16.17 19.08
CA LEU A 362 5.69 -16.07 17.66
C LEU A 362 7.21 -16.01 17.52
N PRO A 363 7.94 -17.09 17.83
CA PRO A 363 9.38 -17.13 17.65
C PRO A 363 9.71 -17.00 16.15
N LYS A 364 10.94 -16.57 15.86
CA LYS A 364 11.43 -16.38 14.48
C LYS A 364 11.38 -17.65 13.63
N SER A 365 11.32 -18.82 14.27
CA SER A 365 11.17 -20.12 13.61
C SER A 365 9.75 -20.38 13.09
N VAL A 366 8.73 -19.83 13.76
CA VAL A 366 7.32 -20.01 13.39
C VAL A 366 6.86 -18.89 12.47
N LEU A 367 7.19 -17.65 12.82
CA LEU A 367 6.86 -16.48 12.01
C LEU A 367 8.13 -15.87 11.43
N HIS A 368 8.44 -16.29 10.21
CA HIS A 368 9.55 -15.71 9.47
C HIS A 368 9.24 -14.25 9.10
N PRO A 369 10.15 -13.31 9.38
CA PRO A 369 10.00 -11.94 8.94
C PRO A 369 9.87 -11.89 7.40
N PRO A 370 8.96 -11.06 6.86
CA PRO A 370 8.84 -10.91 5.41
C PRO A 370 10.16 -10.41 4.84
N ARG A 371 10.59 -11.00 3.72
CA ARG A 371 11.83 -10.65 3.02
C ARG A 371 11.60 -10.64 1.53
N HIS A 372 12.31 -9.75 0.85
CA HIS A 372 12.40 -9.79 -0.61
C HIS A 372 13.15 -11.06 -1.03
N SER A 373 12.72 -11.66 -2.14
CA SER A 373 13.41 -12.80 -2.77
C SER A 373 14.81 -12.43 -3.26
N ILE A 374 15.05 -11.15 -3.52
CA ILE A 374 16.34 -10.59 -3.90
C ILE A 374 16.73 -9.55 -2.85
N THR A 375 17.81 -9.82 -2.12
CA THR A 375 18.53 -8.79 -1.37
C THR A 375 19.79 -8.46 -2.15
N LEU A 376 19.76 -7.40 -2.97
CA LEU A 376 21.00 -6.90 -3.55
C LEU A 376 21.88 -6.39 -2.40
N PRO A 377 23.20 -6.66 -2.39
CA PRO A 377 24.09 -5.95 -1.48
C PRO A 377 23.97 -4.44 -1.75
N PHE A 378 24.04 -3.62 -0.70
CA PHE A 378 24.11 -2.18 -0.89
C PHE A 378 25.31 -1.89 -1.80
N PRO A 379 25.16 -1.05 -2.84
CA PRO A 379 26.28 -0.69 -3.69
C PRO A 379 27.24 0.15 -2.85
N THR A 380 28.20 -0.51 -2.22
CA THR A 380 29.39 0.16 -1.72
C THR A 380 30.23 0.55 -2.93
N SER A 381 31.04 1.61 -2.81
CA SER A 381 32.10 1.97 -3.77
C SER A 381 33.03 0.79 -4.13
N SER A 382 33.08 -0.22 -3.25
CA SER A 382 33.80 -1.47 -3.42
C SER A 382 33.05 -2.55 -4.21
N LEU A 383 31.82 -2.29 -4.66
CA LEU A 383 31.06 -3.18 -5.53
C LEU A 383 31.71 -3.14 -6.92
N LYS A 384 32.73 -3.98 -7.08
CA LYS A 384 33.29 -4.30 -8.40
C LYS A 384 32.20 -5.00 -9.18
N VAL A 385 31.55 -4.27 -10.08
CA VAL A 385 30.70 -4.86 -11.10
C VAL A 385 31.61 -5.70 -11.97
N HIS A 386 31.61 -7.01 -11.74
CA HIS A 386 32.21 -7.96 -12.67
C HIS A 386 31.35 -7.92 -13.94
N ALA A 387 31.59 -6.93 -14.80
CA ALA A 387 31.09 -6.93 -16.16
C ALA A 387 31.69 -8.19 -16.78
N GLY A 388 30.89 -9.26 -16.85
CA GLY A 388 31.35 -10.59 -17.20
C GLY A 388 32.28 -10.49 -18.39
N SER A 389 33.58 -10.66 -18.14
CA SER A 389 34.60 -10.47 -19.15
C SER A 389 34.25 -11.40 -20.30
N LYS A 390 33.79 -10.82 -21.40
CA LYS A 390 33.54 -11.54 -22.66
C LYS A 390 34.85 -11.93 -23.33
N ASP A 391 36.00 -11.62 -22.73
CA ASP A 391 37.31 -12.09 -23.16
C ASP A 391 37.57 -13.50 -22.63
N LYS A 392 36.73 -14.44 -23.08
CA LYS A 392 37.19 -15.80 -23.35
C LYS A 392 37.78 -15.84 -24.76
N THR A 393 38.77 -15.01 -25.04
CA THR A 393 39.75 -15.37 -26.06
C THR A 393 40.52 -16.55 -25.47
N LYS A 394 40.41 -17.69 -26.15
CA LYS A 394 41.07 -18.96 -25.79
C LYS A 394 42.50 -18.70 -25.30
N PRO A 395 42.94 -19.31 -24.18
CA PRO A 395 44.37 -19.48 -23.96
C PRO A 395 44.86 -20.44 -25.04
N THR A 396 45.43 -19.90 -26.12
CA THR A 396 46.31 -20.67 -26.99
C THR A 396 47.53 -21.07 -26.17
N PRO A 397 47.90 -22.36 -26.12
CA PRO A 397 49.09 -22.79 -25.41
C PRO A 397 50.32 -22.48 -26.28
N ASP A 398 50.78 -21.23 -26.25
CA ASP A 398 52.05 -20.86 -26.90
C ASP A 398 53.22 -21.34 -26.04
N LYS A 399 53.68 -22.55 -26.37
CA LYS A 399 54.97 -23.09 -25.98
C LYS A 399 56.07 -22.31 -26.71
N ASN A 400 56.57 -21.21 -26.12
CA ASN A 400 57.96 -20.74 -26.20
C ASN A 400 58.05 -19.24 -25.95
N SER A 401 58.25 -18.83 -24.70
CA SER A 401 59.03 -17.62 -24.42
C SER A 401 59.75 -17.77 -23.09
N LYS A 402 60.97 -18.26 -23.19
CA LYS A 402 61.97 -18.24 -22.13
C LYS A 402 62.77 -16.96 -22.34
N LEU A 403 62.34 -15.84 -21.78
CA LEU A 403 63.24 -14.70 -21.60
C LEU A 403 62.88 -13.93 -20.33
N GLN A 404 63.92 -13.78 -19.52
CA GLN A 404 63.93 -13.18 -18.20
C GLN A 404 63.76 -11.66 -18.32
N SER A 405 62.82 -11.11 -17.59
CA SER A 405 62.85 -9.70 -17.16
C SER A 405 62.44 -9.64 -15.70
N ASN A 406 63.41 -9.35 -14.85
CA ASN A 406 63.25 -9.07 -13.43
C ASN A 406 62.65 -7.68 -13.26
N ASP A 407 61.33 -7.57 -13.25
CA ASP A 407 60.65 -6.38 -12.73
C ASP A 407 59.88 -6.73 -11.48
N THR A 408 60.46 -6.32 -10.36
CA THR A 408 59.96 -6.43 -9.00
C THR A 408 58.83 -5.43 -8.79
N SER A 409 57.72 -5.60 -9.51
CA SER A 409 56.44 -5.03 -9.11
C SER A 409 55.72 -6.11 -8.30
N THR A 410 55.48 -5.81 -7.03
CA THR A 410 54.71 -6.62 -6.09
C THR A 410 53.28 -6.71 -6.59
N ALA A 411 53.05 -7.61 -7.54
CA ALA A 411 51.74 -8.10 -7.91
C ALA A 411 51.16 -8.73 -6.64
N PHE A 412 50.36 -7.94 -5.92
CA PHE A 412 49.41 -8.45 -4.96
C PHE A 412 48.53 -9.41 -5.76
N ASP A 413 48.88 -10.68 -5.66
CA ASP A 413 48.11 -11.81 -6.13
C ASP A 413 46.75 -11.65 -5.45
N SER A 414 45.84 -10.98 -6.15
CA SER A 414 44.50 -10.70 -5.67
C SER A 414 43.79 -12.03 -5.68
N ALA A 415 44.06 -12.83 -4.64
CA ALA A 415 43.42 -14.09 -4.34
C ALA A 415 41.95 -13.89 -4.67
N GLN A 416 41.49 -14.57 -5.71
CA GLN A 416 40.16 -14.39 -6.28
C GLN A 416 39.16 -14.55 -5.14
N ILE A 417 38.69 -13.41 -4.62
CA ILE A 417 37.67 -13.40 -3.59
C ILE A 417 36.49 -14.10 -4.24
N PRO A 418 36.03 -15.25 -3.71
CA PRO A 418 34.98 -16.02 -4.34
C PRO A 418 33.78 -15.09 -4.51
N ILE A 419 33.36 -14.91 -5.77
CA ILE A 419 32.24 -14.03 -6.10
C ILE A 419 31.04 -14.55 -5.31
N PRO A 420 30.43 -13.72 -4.44
CA PRO A 420 29.29 -14.16 -3.66
C PRO A 420 28.20 -14.65 -4.62
N HIS A 421 27.68 -15.85 -4.35
CA HIS A 421 26.67 -16.48 -5.20
C HIS A 421 25.43 -15.57 -5.30
N VAL A 422 25.20 -14.98 -6.47
CA VAL A 422 24.06 -14.10 -6.72
C VAL A 422 22.83 -14.97 -6.91
N HIS A 423 21.88 -14.88 -5.98
CA HIS A 423 20.60 -15.55 -6.11
C HIS A 423 19.66 -14.72 -6.98
N TYR A 424 19.41 -15.17 -8.20
CA TYR A 424 18.40 -14.59 -9.09
C TYR A 424 17.02 -15.12 -8.71
N ALA A 425 16.01 -14.23 -8.65
CA ALA A 425 14.63 -14.68 -8.47
C ALA A 425 14.11 -15.29 -9.78
N PRO A 426 13.40 -16.43 -9.72
CA PRO A 426 12.77 -17.01 -10.90
C PRO A 426 11.70 -16.08 -11.46
N LEU A 427 11.62 -15.98 -12.79
CA LEU A 427 10.55 -15.25 -13.47
C LEU A 427 9.26 -16.07 -13.41
N HIS A 428 8.16 -15.44 -12.97
CA HIS A 428 6.85 -16.08 -12.91
C HIS A 428 5.93 -15.48 -13.99
N ILE A 429 5.56 -16.28 -14.98
CA ILE A 429 4.58 -15.91 -16.01
C ILE A 429 3.26 -16.59 -15.67
N LYS A 430 2.21 -15.80 -15.39
CA LYS A 430 0.85 -16.29 -15.12
C LYS A 430 0.00 -16.23 -16.39
N GLY A 431 -0.87 -17.22 -16.59
CA GLY A 431 -1.88 -17.17 -17.65
C GLY A 431 -3.18 -16.57 -17.14
N ILE A 432 -3.60 -15.41 -17.66
CA ILE A 432 -4.91 -14.82 -17.38
C ILE A 432 -5.88 -15.27 -18.47
N GLN A 433 -6.97 -15.93 -18.07
CA GLN A 433 -8.05 -16.29 -18.98
C GLN A 433 -8.85 -15.04 -19.34
N THR A 434 -8.99 -14.79 -20.64
CA THR A 434 -9.77 -13.69 -21.19
C THR A 434 -10.71 -14.23 -22.25
N THR A 435 -11.96 -13.79 -22.24
CA THR A 435 -12.93 -14.17 -23.28
C THR A 435 -12.75 -13.24 -24.48
N VAL A 436 -12.46 -13.79 -25.66
CA VAL A 436 -12.44 -13.06 -26.92
C VAL A 436 -13.63 -13.50 -27.77
N PRO A 437 -14.47 -12.59 -28.27
CA PRO A 437 -15.58 -12.97 -29.14
C PRO A 437 -15.04 -13.70 -30.39
N VAL A 438 -15.64 -14.84 -30.73
CA VAL A 438 -15.25 -15.65 -31.90
C VAL A 438 -15.28 -14.81 -33.18
N ASN A 439 -16.27 -13.92 -33.30
CA ASN A 439 -16.47 -13.08 -34.47
C ASN A 439 -16.85 -11.64 -34.06
N ASN A 440 -15.85 -10.75 -34.03
CA ASN A 440 -16.03 -9.32 -33.75
C ASN A 440 -17.01 -8.65 -34.73
N ALA A 441 -17.01 -9.06 -36.00
CA ALA A 441 -17.88 -8.48 -37.02
C ALA A 441 -19.35 -8.84 -36.78
N ALA A 442 -19.65 -10.09 -36.45
CA ALA A 442 -21.01 -10.54 -36.11
C ALA A 442 -21.54 -9.85 -34.85
N ARG A 443 -20.71 -9.71 -33.81
CA ARG A 443 -21.08 -8.97 -32.58
C ARG A 443 -21.34 -7.48 -32.87
N LYS A 444 -20.53 -6.86 -33.72
CA LYS A 444 -20.72 -5.48 -34.16
C LYS A 444 -21.99 -5.32 -34.99
N ALA A 445 -22.28 -6.25 -35.91
CA ALA A 445 -23.51 -6.25 -36.71
C ALA A 445 -24.75 -6.39 -35.81
N LYS A 446 -24.76 -7.34 -34.87
CA LYS A 446 -25.84 -7.50 -33.89
C LYS A 446 -26.05 -6.26 -33.04
N ARG A 447 -24.97 -5.61 -32.59
CA ARG A 447 -25.06 -4.33 -31.85
C ARG A 447 -25.66 -3.21 -32.71
N LEU A 448 -25.30 -3.15 -34.00
CA LEU A 448 -25.88 -2.16 -34.93
C LEU A 448 -27.37 -2.43 -35.21
N GLU A 449 -27.77 -3.70 -35.33
CA GLU A 449 -29.17 -4.09 -35.47
C GLU A 449 -29.99 -3.74 -34.22
N GLU A 450 -29.45 -4.01 -33.02
CA GLU A 450 -30.09 -3.62 -31.76
C GLU A 450 -30.27 -2.10 -31.67
N VAL A 451 -29.26 -1.32 -32.04
CA VAL A 451 -29.34 0.15 -32.08
C VAL A 451 -30.38 0.63 -33.10
N ARG A 452 -30.44 0.00 -34.29
CA ARG A 452 -31.46 0.32 -35.31
C ARG A 452 -32.86 0.00 -34.80
N LYS A 453 -33.07 -1.15 -34.17
CA LYS A 453 -34.35 -1.57 -33.59
C LYS A 453 -34.82 -0.60 -32.50
N ARG A 454 -33.94 -0.24 -31.55
CA ARG A 454 -34.26 0.76 -30.51
C ARG A 454 -34.62 2.13 -31.10
N ARG A 455 -33.94 2.58 -32.16
CA ARG A 455 -34.28 3.84 -32.85
C ARG A 455 -35.67 3.79 -33.49
N VAL A 456 -36.08 2.64 -34.03
CA VAL A 456 -37.42 2.46 -34.59
C VAL A 456 -38.48 2.46 -33.48
N GLU A 457 -38.24 1.74 -32.38
CA GLU A 457 -39.13 1.71 -31.21
C GLU A 457 -39.34 3.11 -30.61
N VAL A 458 -38.26 3.87 -30.39
CA VAL A 458 -38.34 5.27 -29.89
C VAL A 458 -39.12 6.16 -30.87
N LYS A 459 -38.95 5.97 -32.18
CA LYS A 459 -39.73 6.71 -33.19
C LYS A 459 -41.22 6.35 -33.15
N LEU A 460 -41.57 5.08 -32.95
CA LEU A 460 -42.95 4.63 -32.82
C LEU A 460 -43.59 5.16 -31.53
N LEU A 461 -42.90 5.07 -30.38
CA LEU A 461 -43.35 5.66 -29.13
C LEU A 461 -43.57 7.18 -29.25
N LYS A 462 -42.68 7.88 -29.94
CA LYS A 462 -42.85 9.32 -30.21
C LYS A 462 -44.06 9.62 -31.10
N LYS A 463 -44.37 8.74 -32.07
CA LYS A 463 -45.58 8.88 -32.90
C LYS A 463 -46.86 8.61 -32.08
N GLU A 464 -46.85 7.60 -31.22
CA GLU A 464 -47.99 7.27 -30.35
C GLU A 464 -48.27 8.40 -29.34
N GLN A 465 -47.22 8.96 -28.74
CA GLN A 465 -47.34 10.12 -27.85
C GLN A 465 -47.88 11.36 -28.57
N LYS A 466 -47.47 11.61 -29.82
CA LYS A 466 -48.04 12.69 -30.66
C LYS A 466 -49.51 12.45 -30.99
N GLY A 467 -49.92 11.21 -31.26
CA GLY A 467 -51.32 10.86 -31.54
C GLY A 467 -52.26 11.04 -30.35
N LYS A 468 -51.74 10.93 -29.12
CA LYS A 468 -52.51 11.10 -27.88
C LYS A 468 -52.76 12.57 -27.48
N GLY A 469 -52.40 13.54 -28.31
CA GLY A 469 -52.76 14.96 -28.14
C GLY A 469 -52.25 15.65 -26.87
N LYS A 470 -51.43 14.98 -26.03
CA LYS A 470 -50.84 15.60 -24.84
C LYS A 470 -49.66 16.46 -25.27
N PRO A 471 -49.68 17.79 -25.04
CA PRO A 471 -48.51 18.63 -25.26
C PRO A 471 -47.42 18.17 -24.27
N ALA A 472 -46.35 17.58 -24.80
CA ALA A 472 -45.21 17.18 -23.99
C ALA A 472 -44.50 18.45 -23.51
N ASN A 473 -44.51 18.69 -22.19
CA ASN A 473 -43.62 19.67 -21.56
C ASN A 473 -42.17 19.29 -21.88
N ALA A 474 -41.55 20.02 -22.80
CA ALA A 474 -40.27 19.67 -23.42
C ALA A 474 -39.05 19.77 -22.49
N SER A 475 -39.23 20.17 -21.22
CA SER A 475 -38.13 20.45 -20.28
C SER A 475 -37.63 19.23 -19.50
N THR A 476 -38.36 18.11 -19.43
CA THR A 476 -37.99 16.97 -18.55
C THR A 476 -37.25 15.84 -19.28
N VAL A 477 -37.42 15.69 -20.60
CA VAL A 477 -36.90 14.52 -21.35
C VAL A 477 -35.41 14.66 -21.74
N GLY A 478 -34.89 15.90 -21.80
CA GLY A 478 -33.48 16.15 -22.14
C GLY A 478 -32.50 15.64 -21.08
N MET A 479 -32.92 15.59 -19.81
CA MET A 479 -32.04 15.28 -18.68
C MET A 479 -31.85 13.77 -18.46
N GLU A 480 -32.85 12.94 -18.79
CA GLU A 480 -32.76 11.48 -18.65
C GLU A 480 -31.82 10.84 -19.69
N PHE A 481 -31.76 11.36 -20.92
CA PHE A 481 -30.91 10.79 -21.97
C PHE A 481 -29.41 11.04 -21.68
N VAL A 482 -29.07 12.20 -21.11
CA VAL A 482 -27.70 12.52 -20.68
C VAL A 482 -27.31 11.65 -19.48
N CYS A 483 -28.21 11.50 -18.50
CA CYS A 483 -27.96 10.66 -17.32
C CYS A 483 -27.77 9.17 -17.68
N TYR A 484 -28.48 8.66 -18.69
CA TYR A 484 -28.35 7.26 -19.13
C TYR A 484 -27.06 6.97 -19.93
N CYS A 485 -26.56 7.94 -20.69
CA CYS A 485 -25.25 7.84 -21.35
C CYS A 485 -24.10 7.83 -20.34
N VAL A 486 -24.17 8.67 -19.30
CA VAL A 486 -23.16 8.71 -18.22
C VAL A 486 -23.19 7.42 -17.39
N LYS A 487 -24.38 6.90 -17.05
CA LYS A 487 -24.51 5.64 -16.30
C LYS A 487 -23.96 4.42 -17.06
N ASN A 488 -24.18 4.31 -18.37
CA ASN A 488 -23.62 3.21 -19.16
C ASN A 488 -22.12 3.36 -19.43
N ALA A 489 -21.60 4.58 -19.54
CA ALA A 489 -20.17 4.82 -19.61
C ALA A 489 -19.46 4.40 -18.31
N MET A 490 -20.04 4.69 -17.15
CA MET A 490 -19.50 4.23 -15.86
C MET A 490 -19.58 2.71 -15.67
N LYS A 491 -20.63 2.06 -16.18
CA LYS A 491 -20.75 0.60 -16.13
C LYS A 491 -19.69 -0.12 -16.98
N PHE A 492 -19.19 0.54 -18.03
CA PHE A 492 -18.10 0.02 -18.87
C PHE A 492 -16.70 0.17 -18.26
N PHE A 493 -16.54 1.00 -17.23
CA PHE A 493 -15.28 1.15 -16.49
C PHE A 493 -15.19 0.24 -15.26
N THR A 494 -16.30 -0.41 -14.89
CA THR A 494 -16.41 -1.26 -13.70
C THR A 494 -16.53 -2.75 -13.99
N GLU A 495 -16.72 -3.13 -15.27
CA GLU A 495 -16.60 -4.50 -15.81
C GLU A 495 -15.35 -4.61 -16.68
#